data_AF-A0A8S9WPE4-F1
#
_entry.id   AF-A0A8S9WPE4-F1
#
_cell.length_a   1.000
_cell.length_b   1.000
_cell.length_c   1.000
_cell.angle_alpha   90.00
_cell.angle_beta   90.00
_cell.angle_gamma   90.00
#
_symmetry.space_group_name_H-M   'P 1'
#
loop_
_entity.id
_entity.type
_entity.pdbx_description
1 polymer ?
#
loop_
_entity_poly.entity_id
_entity_poly.type
_entity_poly.pdbx_seq_one_letter_code
_entity_poly.pdbx_strand_id
1 'polypeptide(L)'
;MDVKKNPMLTDLPLVMANGTFKCLHSMSLDQLEKFLSYLVRFTCLKFNQSTFTQPTWWTENVIYLSDFGKGQVPLPYTRNKSVKLRRLIKLCYTSYNCKDLLNLSEKLAALHALSYKFISNVDGTVTIMQVSSQTPIVMIPGSNL
;
A
#
# COMPACT_ATOMS: atom_id res chain seq x y z
N MET A 1 12.45 -8.71 -32.26
CA MET A 1 12.67 -9.22 -30.89
C MET A 1 11.98 -8.24 -29.95
N ASP A 2 10.78 -8.58 -29.50
CA ASP A 2 10.06 -7.75 -28.53
C ASP A 2 10.78 -7.81 -27.19
N VAL A 3 11.36 -6.68 -26.77
CA VAL A 3 11.83 -6.49 -25.41
C VAL A 3 10.59 -6.56 -24.52
N LYS A 4 10.29 -7.73 -23.95
CA LYS A 4 9.29 -7.86 -22.90
C LYS A 4 9.66 -6.87 -21.81
N LYS A 5 8.90 -5.77 -21.70
CA LYS A 5 8.99 -4.86 -20.56
C LYS A 5 8.63 -5.67 -19.34
N ASN A 6 9.64 -6.08 -18.57
CA ASN A 6 9.40 -6.67 -17.28
C ASN A 6 8.71 -5.60 -16.40
N PRO A 7 7.56 -5.91 -15.79
CA PRO A 7 6.92 -4.97 -14.88
C PRO A 7 7.87 -4.63 -13.73
N MET A 8 7.97 -3.35 -13.39
CA MET A 8 8.75 -2.92 -12.24
C MET A 8 8.09 -3.42 -10.96
N LEU A 9 8.89 -4.04 -10.07
CA LEU A 9 8.48 -4.38 -8.72
C LEU A 9 8.37 -3.09 -7.90
N THR A 10 7.24 -2.86 -7.25
CA THR A 10 7.04 -1.64 -6.47
C THR A 10 7.82 -1.65 -5.16
N ASP A 11 8.33 -0.48 -4.78
CA ASP A 11 9.10 -0.35 -3.54
C ASP A 11 8.25 -0.25 -2.28
N LEU A 12 7.01 0.21 -2.42
CA LEU A 12 5.98 0.19 -1.40
C LEU A 12 4.73 -0.50 -1.96
N PRO A 13 3.81 -0.93 -1.09
CA PRO A 13 2.55 -1.49 -1.57
C PRO A 13 1.72 -0.49 -2.37
N LEU A 14 0.79 -0.97 -3.19
CA LEU A 14 -0.29 -0.15 -3.75
C LEU A 14 -1.45 -0.06 -2.76
N VAL A 15 -2.19 1.04 -2.81
CA VAL A 15 -3.33 1.28 -1.92
C VAL A 15 -4.47 0.35 -2.31
N MET A 16 -4.73 -0.63 -1.44
CA MET A 16 -5.75 -1.65 -1.67
C MET A 16 -6.64 -1.83 -0.43
N ALA A 17 -7.90 -2.16 -0.67
CA ALA A 17 -8.81 -2.63 0.36
C ALA A 17 -9.84 -3.58 -0.26
N ASN A 18 -10.16 -4.67 0.45
CA ASN A 18 -11.13 -5.68 0.02
C ASN A 18 -10.83 -6.20 -1.40
N GLY A 19 -9.57 -6.54 -1.69
CA GLY A 19 -9.15 -7.10 -2.98
C GLY A 19 -9.16 -6.14 -4.18
N THR A 20 -9.38 -4.84 -3.97
CA THR A 20 -9.43 -3.83 -5.06
C THR A 20 -8.54 -2.63 -4.75
N PHE A 21 -8.04 -1.96 -5.79
CA PHE A 21 -7.31 -0.70 -5.62
C PHE A 21 -8.24 0.41 -5.13
N LYS A 22 -7.68 1.34 -4.36
CA LYS A 22 -8.42 2.48 -3.81
C LYS A 22 -7.66 3.78 -3.99
N CYS A 23 -8.41 4.86 -4.16
CA CYS A 23 -7.91 6.20 -3.86
C CYS A 23 -7.94 6.40 -2.33
N LEU A 24 -6.92 7.03 -1.74
CA LEU A 24 -6.88 7.28 -0.29
C LEU A 24 -8.09 8.07 0.21
N HIS A 25 -8.65 8.96 -0.61
CA HIS A 25 -9.81 9.77 -0.24
C HIS A 25 -11.12 8.96 -0.21
N SER A 26 -11.19 7.83 -0.93
CA SER A 26 -12.39 6.97 -0.96
C SER A 26 -12.39 5.90 0.14
N MET A 27 -11.31 5.76 0.90
CA MET A 27 -11.20 4.73 1.94
C MET A 27 -11.97 5.13 3.20
N SER A 28 -12.68 4.16 3.78
CA SER A 28 -13.28 4.29 5.12
C SER A 28 -12.19 4.39 6.19
N LEU A 29 -12.56 4.79 7.41
CA LEU A 29 -11.62 4.85 8.52
C LEU A 29 -10.99 3.49 8.83
N ASP A 30 -11.79 2.43 8.86
CA ASP A 30 -11.33 1.05 9.07
C ASP A 30 -10.34 0.60 7.98
N GLN A 31 -10.64 0.91 6.71
CA GLN A 31 -9.74 0.60 5.60
C GLN A 31 -8.42 1.36 5.73
N LEU A 32 -8.46 2.64 6.11
CA LEU A 32 -7.25 3.45 6.34
C LEU A 32 -6.40 2.89 7.48
N GLU A 33 -7.00 2.46 8.59
CA GLU A 33 -6.27 1.86 9.70
C GLU A 33 -5.63 0.53 9.31
N LYS A 34 -6.39 -0.38 8.68
CA LYS A 34 -5.86 -1.66 8.23
C LYS A 34 -4.72 -1.48 7.24
N PHE A 35 -4.87 -0.57 6.28
CA PHE A 35 -3.84 -0.28 5.30
C PHE A 35 -2.60 0.36 5.94
N LEU A 36 -2.77 1.32 6.86
CA LEU A 36 -1.64 1.93 7.57
C LEU A 36 -0.92 0.91 8.44
N SER A 37 -1.64 0.02 9.14
CA SER A 37 -1.07 -1.07 9.93
C SER A 37 -0.22 -1.99 9.05
N TYR A 38 -0.77 -2.40 7.90
CA TYR A 38 -0.04 -3.17 6.91
C TYR A 38 1.19 -2.43 6.39
N LEU A 39 1.09 -1.13 6.10
CA LEU A 39 2.21 -0.32 5.60
C LEU A 39 3.34 -0.18 6.63
N VAL A 40 3.00 -0.01 7.92
CA VAL A 40 3.99 -0.06 9.02
C VAL A 40 4.68 -1.42 9.01
N ARG A 41 3.92 -2.52 8.99
CA ARG A 41 4.50 -3.88 8.95
C ARG A 41 5.42 -4.08 7.76
N PHE A 42 4.96 -3.68 6.58
CA PHE A 42 5.68 -3.83 5.33
C PHE A 42 7.03 -3.10 5.38
N THR A 43 7.01 -1.84 5.81
CA THR A 43 8.23 -1.03 5.91
C THR A 43 9.18 -1.53 6.99
N CYS A 44 8.69 -1.96 8.15
CA CYS A 44 9.54 -2.57 9.17
C CYS A 44 10.24 -3.85 8.67
N LEU A 45 9.51 -4.74 7.99
CA LEU A 45 10.05 -5.99 7.43
C LEU A 45 11.01 -5.72 6.27
N LYS A 46 10.65 -4.82 5.35
CA LYS A 46 11.46 -4.53 4.16
C LYS A 46 12.77 -3.83 4.50
N PHE A 47 12.75 -2.94 5.50
CA PHE A 47 13.92 -2.13 5.88
C PHE A 47 14.58 -2.62 7.18
N ASN A 48 14.34 -3.87 7.58
CA ASN A 48 14.98 -4.57 8.71
C ASN A 48 14.97 -3.80 10.04
N GLN A 49 13.85 -3.14 10.36
CA GLN A 49 13.66 -2.55 11.69
C GLN A 49 13.23 -3.65 12.65
N SER A 50 14.18 -4.20 13.41
CA SER A 50 14.02 -5.35 14.32
C SER A 50 13.00 -5.15 15.44
N THR A 51 12.58 -3.91 15.66
CA THR A 51 11.59 -3.52 16.66
C THR A 51 10.56 -2.67 15.94
N PHE A 52 9.26 -3.01 16.05
CA PHE A 52 8.13 -2.18 15.59
C PHE A 52 8.10 -0.87 16.40
N THR A 53 9.13 -0.06 16.21
CA THR A 53 9.34 1.26 16.77
C THR A 53 8.64 2.26 15.89
N GLN A 54 8.33 3.43 16.45
CA GLN A 54 7.67 4.49 15.71
C GLN A 54 8.52 4.88 14.50
N PRO A 55 8.00 4.75 13.26
CA PRO A 55 8.73 5.14 12.08
C PRO A 55 8.99 6.65 12.06
N THR A 56 10.10 7.09 11.45
CA THR A 56 10.46 8.52 11.38
C THR A 56 9.44 9.38 10.61
N TRP A 57 8.70 8.77 9.67
CA TRP A 57 7.62 9.44 8.94
C TRP A 57 6.31 9.54 9.75
N TRP A 58 6.24 8.92 10.93
CA TRP A 58 5.10 9.02 11.83
C TRP A 58 5.14 10.34 12.61
N THR A 59 4.85 11.44 11.92
CA THR A 59 4.97 12.80 12.47
C THR A 59 3.62 13.45 12.79
N GLU A 60 2.50 12.75 12.58
CA GLU A 60 1.17 13.24 12.96
C GLU A 60 0.95 13.06 14.46
N ASN A 61 0.12 13.92 15.05
CA ASN A 61 -0.32 13.79 16.44
C ASN A 61 -1.37 12.64 16.58
N VAL A 62 -0.89 11.41 16.39
CA VAL A 62 -1.56 10.12 16.54
C VAL A 62 -0.61 9.25 17.35
N ILE A 63 -1.08 8.74 18.49
CA ILE A 63 -0.27 7.87 19.36
C ILE A 63 0.12 6.62 18.58
N TYR A 64 1.43 6.35 18.50
CA TYR A 64 1.95 5.11 17.94
C TYR A 64 1.92 4.00 18.99
N LEU A 65 1.44 2.82 18.61
CA LEU A 65 1.46 1.62 19.43
C LEU A 65 2.28 0.56 18.68
N SER A 66 3.28 -0.05 19.30
CA SER A 66 4.14 -1.06 18.63
C SER A 66 3.33 -2.25 18.09
N ASP A 67 2.25 -2.64 18.77
CA ASP A 67 1.40 -3.76 18.35
C ASP A 67 0.43 -3.38 17.22
N PHE A 68 0.32 -2.11 16.86
CA PHE A 68 -0.46 -1.66 15.69
C PHE A 68 0.13 -2.22 14.40
N GLY A 69 1.47 -2.21 14.25
CA GLY A 69 2.13 -2.80 13.08
C GLY A 69 1.99 -4.32 12.99
N LYS A 70 1.61 -4.99 14.09
CA LYS A 70 1.30 -6.43 14.11
C LYS A 70 -0.17 -6.71 13.77
N GLY A 71 -0.99 -5.67 13.59
CA GLY A 71 -2.43 -5.79 13.35
C GLY A 71 -3.22 -6.26 14.57
N GLN A 72 -2.65 -6.15 15.78
CA GLN A 72 -3.26 -6.68 17.01
C GLN A 72 -4.16 -5.67 17.72
N VAL A 73 -3.90 -4.37 17.54
CA VAL A 73 -4.64 -3.30 18.21
C VAL A 73 -4.98 -2.17 17.24
N PRO A 74 -6.18 -1.55 17.34
CA PRO A 74 -6.49 -0.33 16.60
C PRO A 74 -5.77 0.88 17.21
N LEU A 75 -5.68 1.98 16.46
CA LEU A 75 -5.14 3.22 17.02
C LEU A 75 -6.18 3.87 17.96
N PRO A 76 -5.74 4.54 19.03
CA PRO A 76 -6.65 5.31 19.88
C PRO A 76 -7.46 6.35 19.08
N TYR A 77 -8.60 6.75 19.62
CA TYR A 77 -9.36 7.86 19.04
C TYR A 77 -8.51 9.14 19.03
N THR A 78 -8.65 9.91 17.96
CA THR A 78 -8.13 11.28 17.88
C THR A 78 -9.03 12.11 16.97
N ARG A 79 -9.14 13.41 17.24
CA ARG A 79 -9.91 14.31 16.40
C ARG A 79 -9.37 14.29 14.97
N ASN A 80 -10.28 14.23 13.99
CA ASN A 80 -9.96 14.15 12.55
C ASN A 80 -9.09 12.94 12.16
N LYS A 81 -9.24 11.79 12.85
CA LYS A 81 -8.44 10.58 12.65
C LYS A 81 -8.24 10.23 11.17
N SER A 82 -9.30 10.16 10.36
CA SER A 82 -9.19 9.80 8.93
C SER A 82 -8.29 10.74 8.13
N VAL A 83 -8.29 12.05 8.42
CA VAL A 83 -7.41 13.04 7.78
C VAL A 83 -5.96 12.78 8.18
N LYS A 84 -5.70 12.55 9.48
CA LYS A 84 -4.36 12.26 9.99
C LYS A 84 -3.81 10.94 9.44
N LEU A 85 -4.61 9.88 9.36
CA LEU A 85 -4.19 8.60 8.78
C LEU A 85 -3.82 8.75 7.29
N ARG A 86 -4.62 9.48 6.51
CA ARG A 86 -4.28 9.78 5.11
C ARG A 86 -2.96 10.55 4.99
N ARG A 87 -2.70 11.50 5.90
CA ARG A 87 -1.42 12.23 5.94
C ARG A 87 -0.25 11.34 6.32
N LEU A 88 -0.38 10.49 7.33
CA LEU A 88 0.63 9.48 7.71
C LEU A 88 0.99 8.58 6.53
N ILE A 89 -0.02 8.06 5.81
CA ILE A 89 0.21 7.26 4.61
C ILE A 89 0.99 8.09 3.57
N LYS A 90 0.54 9.31 3.24
CA LYS A 90 1.27 10.19 2.29
C LYS A 90 2.70 10.49 2.73
N LEU A 91 2.95 10.68 4.03
CA LEU A 91 4.28 10.92 4.59
C LEU A 91 5.19 9.70 4.42
N CYS A 92 4.69 8.48 4.67
CA CYS A 92 5.43 7.25 4.40
C CYS A 92 5.84 7.15 2.92
N TYR A 93 4.90 7.37 1.99
CA TYR A 93 5.25 7.33 0.55
C TYR A 93 6.22 8.45 0.16
N THR A 94 6.16 9.59 0.84
CA THR A 94 7.12 10.70 0.64
C THR A 94 8.51 10.33 1.13
N SER A 95 8.64 9.72 2.31
CA SER A 95 9.94 9.39 2.90
C SER A 95 10.72 8.35 2.10
N TYR A 96 10.03 7.47 1.37
CA TYR A 96 10.65 6.48 0.50
C TYR A 96 10.63 6.87 -0.99
N ASN A 97 10.37 8.14 -1.32
CA ASN A 97 10.31 8.65 -2.70
C ASN A 97 9.37 7.85 -3.63
N CYS A 98 8.24 7.39 -3.11
CA CYS A 98 7.31 6.49 -3.77
C CYS A 98 5.95 7.13 -4.08
N LYS A 99 5.83 8.47 -4.09
CA LYS A 99 4.53 9.17 -4.30
C LYS A 99 3.79 8.75 -5.57
N ASP A 100 4.51 8.38 -6.62
CA ASP A 100 3.91 7.93 -7.88
C ASP A 100 3.07 6.66 -7.73
N LEU A 101 3.34 5.84 -6.71
CA LEU A 101 2.55 4.65 -6.41
C LEU A 101 1.15 5.01 -5.88
N LEU A 102 0.98 6.17 -5.21
CA LEU A 102 -0.34 6.67 -4.84
C LEU A 102 -1.14 7.06 -6.08
N ASN A 103 -0.49 7.75 -7.02
CA ASN A 103 -1.11 8.13 -8.31
C ASN A 103 -1.46 6.89 -9.14
N LEU A 104 -0.60 5.86 -9.14
CA LEU A 104 -0.88 4.59 -9.81
C LEU A 104 -2.05 3.86 -9.15
N SER A 105 -2.12 3.82 -7.82
CA SER A 105 -3.24 3.22 -7.10
C SER A 105 -4.57 3.91 -7.44
N GLU A 106 -4.57 5.24 -7.56
CA GLU A 106 -5.74 6.01 -7.96
C GLU A 106 -6.15 5.75 -9.41
N LYS A 107 -5.19 5.71 -10.35
CA LYS A 107 -5.45 5.32 -11.75
C LYS A 107 -6.08 3.93 -11.85
N LEU A 108 -5.55 2.96 -11.10
CA LEU A 108 -6.07 1.61 -11.07
C LEU A 108 -7.45 1.52 -10.40
N ALA A 109 -7.70 2.33 -9.36
CA ALA A 109 -9.00 2.41 -8.70
C ALA A 109 -10.09 3.01 -9.59
N ALA A 110 -9.72 3.85 -10.55
CA ALA A 110 -10.64 4.41 -11.55
C ALA A 110 -10.97 3.41 -12.69
N LEU A 111 -10.19 2.34 -12.84
CA LEU A 111 -10.52 1.27 -13.78
C LEU A 111 -11.62 0.38 -13.21
N HIS A 112 -12.41 -0.22 -14.10
CA HIS A 112 -13.32 -1.28 -13.71
C HIS A 112 -12.51 -2.47 -13.18
N ALA A 113 -12.96 -3.13 -12.12
CA ALA A 113 -12.21 -4.22 -11.48
C ALA A 113 -11.91 -5.40 -12.44
N LEU A 114 -12.72 -5.56 -13.49
CA LEU A 114 -12.52 -6.56 -14.55
C LEU A 114 -11.50 -6.13 -15.63
N SER A 115 -10.99 -4.90 -15.58
CA SER A 115 -10.00 -4.39 -16.54
C SER A 115 -8.59 -4.89 -16.28
N TYR A 116 -8.32 -5.44 -15.09
CA TYR A 116 -7.05 -6.04 -14.73
C TYR A 116 -7.25 -7.39 -14.02
N LYS A 117 -6.21 -8.24 -14.03
CA LYS A 117 -6.15 -9.49 -13.28
C LYS A 117 -4.83 -9.60 -12.53
N PHE A 118 -4.85 -10.33 -11.42
CA PHE A 118 -3.67 -10.65 -10.63
C PHE A 118 -3.12 -12.00 -11.07
N ILE A 119 -1.82 -12.06 -11.37
CA ILE A 119 -1.10 -13.30 -11.68
C ILE A 119 -0.01 -13.51 -10.63
N SER A 120 -0.16 -14.54 -9.80
CA SER A 120 0.87 -14.92 -8.83
C SER A 120 2.08 -15.52 -9.53
N ASN A 121 3.27 -15.08 -9.12
CA ASN A 121 4.55 -15.56 -9.60
C ASN A 121 5.19 -16.51 -8.58
N VAL A 122 6.12 -17.36 -9.03
CA VAL A 122 6.81 -18.36 -8.19
C VAL A 122 7.66 -17.71 -7.09
N ASP A 123 8.14 -16.49 -7.32
CA ASP A 123 8.96 -15.71 -6.38
C ASP A 123 8.14 -14.99 -5.28
N GLY A 124 6.83 -15.27 -5.20
CA GLY A 124 5.93 -14.66 -4.21
C GLY A 124 5.50 -13.23 -4.55
N THR A 125 5.80 -12.74 -5.75
CA THR A 125 5.24 -11.48 -6.28
C THR A 125 3.94 -11.73 -7.04
N VAL A 126 3.21 -10.65 -7.33
CA VAL A 126 1.97 -10.66 -8.11
C VAL A 126 2.10 -9.64 -9.23
N THR A 127 1.92 -10.09 -10.46
CA THR A 127 1.83 -9.22 -11.63
C THR A 127 0.40 -8.79 -11.85
N ILE A 128 0.17 -7.48 -11.92
CA ILE A 128 -1.12 -6.91 -12.35
C ILE A 128 -1.09 -6.77 -13.87
N MET A 129 -1.97 -7.49 -14.54
CA MET A 129 -2.05 -7.53 -16.00
C MET A 129 -3.31 -6.83 -16.48
N GLN A 130 -3.17 -5.97 -17.50
CA GLN A 130 -4.32 -5.41 -18.20
C GLN A 130 -4.98 -6.51 -19.04
N VAL A 131 -6.29 -6.69 -18.88
CA VAL A 131 -7.03 -7.79 -19.52
C VAL A 131 -7.15 -7.60 -21.04
N SER A 132 -7.43 -6.38 -21.49
CA SER A 132 -7.68 -6.08 -22.91
C SER A 132 -6.47 -6.32 -23.80
N SER A 133 -5.28 -5.98 -23.31
CA SER A 133 -4.02 -6.03 -24.08
C SER A 133 -3.10 -7.17 -23.66
N GLN A 134 -3.42 -7.90 -22.58
CA GLN A 134 -2.52 -8.86 -21.93
C GLN A 134 -1.13 -8.27 -21.63
N THR A 135 -1.07 -6.97 -21.32
CA THR A 135 0.19 -6.29 -20.98
C THR A 135 0.36 -6.17 -19.47
N PRO A 136 1.57 -6.42 -18.95
CA PRO A 136 1.86 -6.17 -17.53
C PRO A 136 1.81 -4.68 -17.24
N ILE A 137 1.11 -4.30 -16.17
CA ILE A 137 1.04 -2.92 -15.67
C ILE A 137 2.16 -2.70 -14.66
N VAL A 138 2.18 -3.54 -13.62
CA VAL A 138 3.10 -3.40 -12.48
C VAL A 138 3.18 -4.72 -11.71
N MET A 139 4.26 -4.93 -10.98
CA MET A 139 4.45 -6.08 -10.12
C MET A 139 4.50 -5.61 -8.66
N ILE A 140 3.76 -6.29 -7.78
CA ILE A 140 3.69 -5.97 -6.36
C ILE A 140 4.10 -7.19 -5.52
N PRO A 141 4.56 -7.00 -4.28
CA PRO A 141 4.73 -8.12 -3.34
C PRO A 141 3.39 -8.84 -3.11
N GLY A 142 3.38 -10.17 -3.07
CA GLY A 142 2.15 -10.94 -2.86
C GLY A 142 1.46 -10.66 -1.51
N SER A 143 2.22 -10.16 -0.54
CA SER A 143 1.69 -9.71 0.77
C SER A 143 0.77 -8.49 0.69
N ASN A 144 0.65 -7.85 -0.48
CA ASN A 144 -0.23 -6.71 -0.74
C ASN A 144 -1.69 -7.12 -1.00
N LEU A 145 -1.95 -8.40 -1.28
CA LEU A 145 -3.30 -8.96 -1.47
C LEU A 145 -3.96 -9.36 -0.16
#